data_AF-A0A101MBS1-F1
#
_entry.id   AF-A0A101MBS1-F1
#
_cell.length_a   1.000
_cell.length_b   1.000
_cell.length_c   1.000
_cell.angle_alpha   90.00
_cell.angle_beta   90.00
_cell.angle_gamma   90.00
#
_symmetry.space_group_name_H-M   'P 1'
#
loop_
_entity.id
_entity.type
_entity.pdbx_description
1 polymer ?
#
loop_
_entity_poly.entity_id
_entity_poly.type
_entity_poly.pdbx_seq_one_letter_code
_entity_poly.pdbx_strand_id
1 'polypeptide(L)'
;MYGGSSLDLTGSYINFRAWFLDAIIALLRHLLHTDHEKWAGEVSAYSSEITDADFVQPASLWEVIGHDLGHQDRLISNLVSSVKNVKYPELRKTVYSLFSRIDKDLGLMLRERTEASIKAAA
;
A
#
# COMPACT_ATOMS: atom_id res chain seq x y z
N MET A 1 -41.71 -32.67 -58.31
CA MET A 1 -41.81 -33.07 -56.89
C MET A 1 -40.81 -32.25 -56.08
N TYR A 2 -41.15 -32.05 -54.82
CA TYR A 2 -40.64 -31.10 -53.84
C TYR A 2 -39.12 -31.07 -53.59
N GLY A 3 -38.67 -29.89 -53.13
CA GLY A 3 -37.53 -29.70 -52.23
C GLY A 3 -36.34 -29.02 -52.90
N GLY A 4 -35.91 -27.82 -52.56
CA GLY A 4 -36.26 -26.91 -51.48
C GLY A 4 -35.13 -25.88 -51.47
N SER A 5 -35.45 -24.64 -51.85
CA SER A 5 -34.47 -23.55 -51.94
C SER A 5 -33.98 -23.20 -50.54
N SER A 6 -32.73 -23.53 -50.23
CA SER A 6 -32.00 -22.86 -49.15
C SER A 6 -31.70 -21.45 -49.65
N LEU A 7 -32.58 -20.51 -49.32
CA LEU A 7 -32.33 -19.09 -49.45
C LEU A 7 -31.15 -18.76 -48.54
N ASP A 8 -29.98 -18.53 -49.12
CA ASP A 8 -28.82 -17.98 -48.43
C ASP A 8 -29.18 -16.57 -47.94
N LEU A 9 -29.66 -16.48 -46.69
CA LEU A 9 -29.99 -15.24 -45.99
C LEU A 9 -28.74 -14.47 -45.53
N THR A 10 -27.72 -14.38 -46.38
CA THR A 10 -26.59 -13.45 -46.19
C THR A 10 -26.81 -12.22 -47.06
N GLY A 11 -27.94 -11.55 -46.80
CA GLY A 11 -28.14 -10.18 -47.23
C GLY A 11 -27.01 -9.29 -46.70
N SER A 12 -26.75 -8.22 -47.45
CA SER A 12 -25.77 -7.16 -47.23
C SER A 12 -25.77 -6.58 -45.80
N TYR A 13 -25.20 -7.29 -44.84
CA TYR A 13 -24.84 -6.76 -43.53
C TYR A 13 -23.36 -6.42 -43.54
N ILE A 14 -23.04 -5.14 -43.47
CA ILE A 14 -21.71 -4.69 -43.06
C ILE A 14 -21.47 -5.33 -41.69
N ASN A 15 -20.56 -6.30 -41.64
CA ASN A 15 -20.20 -6.97 -40.41
C ASN A 15 -19.41 -5.95 -39.57
N PHE A 16 -20.10 -5.19 -38.71
CA PHE A 16 -19.53 -4.06 -37.94
C PHE A 16 -18.28 -4.47 -37.15
N ARG A 17 -18.18 -5.76 -36.77
CA ARG A 17 -16.97 -6.34 -36.17
C ARG A 17 -15.76 -6.25 -37.10
N ALA A 18 -15.87 -6.58 -38.37
CA ALA A 18 -14.70 -6.77 -39.23
C ALA A 18 -13.94 -5.46 -39.51
N TRP A 19 -14.64 -4.35 -39.76
CA TRP A 19 -13.99 -3.09 -40.13
C TRP A 19 -13.59 -2.23 -38.91
N PHE A 20 -14.38 -2.28 -37.83
CA PHE A 20 -14.10 -1.55 -36.59
C PHE A 20 -12.97 -2.20 -35.76
N LEU A 21 -12.78 -3.52 -35.86
CA LEU A 21 -11.76 -4.24 -35.11
C LEU A 21 -10.34 -3.94 -35.59
N ASP A 22 -10.07 -3.75 -36.88
CA ASP A 22 -8.67 -3.58 -37.34
C ASP A 22 -8.04 -2.27 -36.85
N ALA A 23 -8.78 -1.16 -36.89
CA ALA A 23 -8.34 0.13 -36.36
C ALA A 23 -8.22 0.11 -34.83
N ILE A 24 -9.11 -0.61 -34.13
CA ILE A 24 -9.08 -0.75 -32.68
C ILE A 24 -7.96 -1.69 -32.22
N ILE A 25 -7.70 -2.79 -32.92
CA ILE A 25 -6.63 -3.74 -32.59
C ILE A 25 -5.26 -3.08 -32.74
N ALA A 26 -5.07 -2.24 -33.77
CA ALA A 26 -3.86 -1.45 -33.94
C ALA A 26 -3.66 -0.43 -32.81
N LEU A 27 -4.73 0.25 -32.38
CA LEU A 27 -4.69 1.20 -31.26
C LEU A 27 -4.46 0.50 -29.90
N LEU A 28 -5.12 -0.64 -29.67
CA LEU A 28 -5.01 -1.42 -28.43
C LEU A 28 -3.61 -2.01 -28.23
N ARG A 29 -2.88 -2.37 -29.31
CA ARG A 29 -1.48 -2.82 -29.20
C ARG A 29 -0.54 -1.74 -28.67
N HIS A 30 -0.88 -0.47 -28.83
CA HIS A 30 -0.05 0.65 -28.34
C HIS A 30 -0.47 1.11 -26.93
N LEU A 31 -1.73 0.86 -26.54
CA LEU A 31 -2.26 1.19 -25.22
C LEU A 31 -2.04 0.08 -24.18
N LEU A 32 -1.85 -1.18 -24.62
CA LEU A 32 -1.41 -2.27 -23.77
C LEU A 32 0.12 -2.24 -23.69
N HIS A 33 0.67 -1.61 -22.65
CA HIS A 33 2.07 -1.74 -22.31
C HIS A 33 2.33 -3.17 -21.80
N THR A 34 2.56 -4.12 -22.70
CA THR A 34 2.84 -5.53 -22.33
C THR A 34 4.28 -5.76 -21.87
N ASP A 35 5.08 -4.69 -21.79
CA ASP A 35 6.46 -4.73 -21.28
C ASP A 35 6.53 -4.70 -19.74
N HIS A 36 5.38 -4.67 -19.06
CA HIS A 36 5.27 -4.71 -17.60
C HIS A 36 5.55 -6.11 -17.03
N GLU A 37 5.59 -6.19 -15.69
CA GLU A 37 5.96 -7.37 -14.92
C GLU A 37 5.27 -8.67 -15.39
N LYS A 38 6.09 -9.71 -15.54
CA LYS A 38 5.61 -11.07 -15.82
C LYS A 38 5.35 -11.78 -14.49
N TRP A 39 4.08 -12.01 -14.20
CA TRP A 39 3.65 -12.75 -13.01
C TRP A 39 3.87 -14.25 -13.21
N ALA A 40 4.55 -14.90 -12.27
CA ALA A 40 4.76 -16.34 -12.24
C ALA A 40 4.58 -16.87 -10.82
N GLY A 41 3.90 -18.02 -10.67
CA GLY A 41 3.65 -18.65 -9.37
C GLY A 41 2.27 -19.32 -9.29
N GLU A 42 2.04 -20.06 -8.20
CA GLU A 42 0.72 -20.58 -7.85
C GLU A 42 -0.04 -19.58 -6.97
N VAL A 43 -1.37 -19.71 -6.92
CA VAL A 43 -2.19 -18.92 -5.99
C VAL A 43 -1.79 -19.29 -4.56
N SER A 44 -1.25 -18.31 -3.83
CA SER A 44 -0.73 -18.51 -2.48
C SER A 44 -1.30 -17.49 -1.50
N ALA A 45 -1.49 -17.91 -0.24
CA ALA A 45 -1.76 -17.01 0.87
C ALA A 45 -0.42 -16.46 1.39
N TYR A 46 0.08 -15.41 0.75
CA TYR A 46 1.31 -14.74 1.17
C TYR A 46 1.04 -13.64 2.20
N SER A 47 1.83 -13.63 3.28
CA SER A 47 1.95 -12.49 4.20
C SER A 47 3.41 -12.05 4.18
N SER A 48 3.64 -10.75 3.95
CA SER A 48 4.99 -10.20 3.93
C SER A 48 5.61 -10.24 5.32
N GLU A 49 6.86 -10.66 5.39
CA GLU A 49 7.64 -10.62 6.63
C GLU A 49 8.10 -9.19 6.93
N ILE A 50 8.15 -8.82 8.21
CA ILE A 50 8.76 -7.55 8.64
C ILE A 50 10.26 -7.79 8.82
N THR A 51 11.04 -7.16 7.96
CA THR A 51 12.50 -7.21 7.96
C THR A 51 13.08 -5.92 8.54
N ASP A 52 14.40 -5.83 8.69
CA ASP A 52 15.05 -4.57 9.06
C ASP A 52 15.03 -3.53 7.94
N ALA A 53 14.90 -3.97 6.68
CA ALA A 53 14.80 -3.06 5.53
C ALA A 53 13.56 -2.16 5.60
N ASP A 54 12.48 -2.64 6.24
CA ASP A 54 11.23 -1.90 6.43
C ASP A 54 11.39 -0.69 7.38
N PHE A 55 12.51 -0.59 8.12
CA PHE A 55 12.80 0.51 9.04
C PHE A 55 13.75 1.56 8.45
N VAL A 56 14.38 1.28 7.31
CA VAL A 56 15.31 2.23 6.65
C VAL A 56 14.59 3.51 6.24
N GLN A 57 13.44 3.39 5.55
CA GLN A 57 12.68 4.56 5.11
C GLN A 57 12.10 5.37 6.29
N PRO A 58 11.46 4.75 7.31
CA PRO A 58 11.05 5.48 8.51
C PRO A 58 12.19 6.21 9.23
N ALA A 59 13.40 5.62 9.29
CA ALA A 59 14.56 6.25 9.90
C ALA A 59 15.00 7.50 9.11
N SER A 60 15.09 7.40 7.78
CA SER A 60 15.34 8.57 6.92
C SER A 60 14.27 9.65 7.08
N LEU A 61 13.00 9.27 7.22
CA LEU A 61 11.93 10.23 7.46
C LEU A 61 12.09 10.92 8.81
N TRP A 62 12.51 10.20 9.85
CA TRP A 62 12.76 10.79 11.17
C TRP A 62 13.85 11.87 11.13
N GLU A 63 14.93 11.64 10.37
CA GLU A 63 15.98 12.63 10.12
C GLU A 63 15.43 13.87 9.40
N VAL A 64 14.65 13.67 8.33
CA VAL A 64 14.03 14.77 7.57
C VAL A 64 13.10 15.62 8.43
N ILE A 65 12.29 14.99 9.30
CA ILE A 65 11.43 15.70 10.26
C ILE A 65 12.28 16.55 11.21
N GLY A 66 13.50 16.13 11.53
CA GLY A 66 14.43 16.85 12.40
C GLY A 66 14.98 18.15 11.82
N HIS A 67 14.85 18.39 10.50
CA HIS A 67 15.32 19.63 9.87
C HIS A 67 14.54 20.86 10.33
N ASP A 68 13.26 20.69 10.64
CA ASP A 68 12.38 21.76 11.09
C ASP A 68 12.22 21.74 12.62
N LEU A 69 12.60 22.84 13.27
CA LEU A 69 12.55 22.96 14.73
C LEU A 69 11.14 22.66 15.27
N GLY A 70 11.08 21.72 16.23
CA GLY A 70 9.85 21.32 16.91
C GLY A 70 8.98 20.30 16.17
N HIS A 71 9.31 19.88 14.94
CA HIS A 71 8.52 18.88 14.22
C HIS A 71 8.63 17.49 14.85
N GLN A 72 9.82 17.10 15.26
CA GLN A 72 10.06 15.85 16.01
C GLN A 72 9.29 15.85 17.35
N ASP A 73 9.29 16.97 18.07
CA ASP A 73 8.51 17.10 19.32
C ASP A 73 7.00 16.99 19.10
N ARG A 74 6.48 17.60 18.03
CA ARG A 74 5.06 17.48 17.66
C ARG A 74 4.69 16.04 17.34
N LEU A 75 5.53 15.32 16.58
CA LEU A 75 5.30 13.90 16.31
C LEU A 75 5.23 13.11 17.62
N ILE A 76 6.21 13.29 18.51
CA ILE A 76 6.24 12.60 19.80
C ILE A 76 5.00 12.95 20.62
N SER A 77 4.59 14.22 20.66
CA SER A 77 3.37 14.64 21.37
C SER A 77 2.12 13.94 20.85
N ASN A 78 1.99 13.81 19.53
CA ASN A 78 0.86 13.09 18.91
C ASN A 78 0.88 11.60 19.28
N LEU A 79 2.06 10.96 19.22
CA LEU A 79 2.23 9.57 19.61
C LEU A 79 1.90 9.35 21.10
N VAL A 80 2.43 10.18 21.98
CA VAL A 80 2.13 10.13 23.43
C VAL A 80 0.64 10.24 23.69
N SER A 81 -0.04 11.19 23.03
CA SER A 81 -1.47 11.42 23.22
C SER A 81 -2.32 10.20 22.79
N SER A 82 -1.85 9.44 21.80
CA SER A 82 -2.47 8.19 21.37
C SER A 82 -2.13 7.02 22.32
N VAL A 83 -0.84 6.80 22.59
CA VAL A 83 -0.34 5.61 23.30
C VAL A 83 -0.70 5.63 24.79
N LYS A 84 -0.83 6.80 25.42
CA LYS A 84 -1.19 6.90 26.85
C LYS A 84 -2.55 6.28 27.19
N ASN A 85 -3.46 6.18 26.22
CA ASN A 85 -4.79 5.59 26.41
C ASN A 85 -4.79 4.06 26.30
N VAL A 86 -3.66 3.46 25.92
CA VAL A 86 -3.51 2.00 25.82
C VAL A 86 -3.46 1.40 27.21
N LYS A 87 -4.51 0.63 27.55
CA LYS A 87 -4.70 0.02 28.88
C LYS A 87 -3.64 -1.03 29.23
N TYR A 88 -3.16 -1.77 28.24
CA TYR A 88 -2.22 -2.88 28.45
C TYR A 88 -0.76 -2.38 28.42
N PRO A 89 -0.01 -2.42 29.53
CA PRO A 89 1.38 -1.93 29.56
C PRO A 89 2.30 -2.66 28.59
N GLU A 90 2.11 -3.97 28.41
CA GLU A 90 2.92 -4.75 27.48
C GLU A 90 2.73 -4.29 26.02
N LEU A 91 1.51 -3.90 25.64
CA LEU A 91 1.27 -3.36 24.30
C LEU A 91 1.99 -2.01 24.10
N ARG A 92 2.04 -1.16 25.14
CA ARG A 92 2.82 0.08 25.08
C ARG A 92 4.32 -0.19 24.92
N LYS A 93 4.87 -1.17 25.66
CA LYS A 93 6.27 -1.58 25.52
C LYS A 93 6.59 -2.06 24.10
N THR A 94 5.69 -2.83 23.47
CA THR A 94 5.86 -3.24 22.08
C THR A 94 5.90 -2.05 21.14
N VAL A 95 5.04 -1.03 21.36
CA VAL A 95 5.09 0.22 20.59
C VAL A 95 6.44 0.94 20.77
N TYR A 96 6.94 1.08 21.99
CA TYR A 96 8.25 1.69 22.23
C TYR A 96 9.37 0.92 21.53
N SER A 97 9.32 -0.41 21.58
CA SER A 97 10.28 -1.28 20.89
C SER A 97 10.21 -1.10 19.37
N LEU A 98 9.01 -0.94 18.80
CA LEU A 98 8.81 -0.71 17.37
C LEU A 98 9.46 0.62 16.94
N PHE A 99 9.19 1.71 17.67
CA PHE A 99 9.81 3.01 17.39
C PHE A 99 11.32 3.01 17.66
N SER A 100 11.81 2.17 18.57
CA SER A 100 13.25 1.96 18.82
C SER A 100 13.98 1.22 17.70
N ARG A 101 13.26 0.64 16.73
CA ARG A 101 13.85 0.10 15.49
C ARG A 101 14.04 1.18 14.43
N ILE A 102 13.29 2.29 14.53
CA ILE A 102 13.44 3.47 13.67
C ILE A 102 14.62 4.30 14.17
N ASP A 103 14.57 4.69 15.44
CA ASP A 103 15.62 5.46 16.11
C ASP A 103 15.56 5.21 17.62
N LYS A 104 16.73 5.05 18.26
CA LYS A 104 16.80 4.69 19.69
C LYS A 104 16.28 5.80 20.58
N ASP A 105 16.59 7.05 20.24
CA ASP A 105 16.19 8.21 21.03
C ASP A 105 14.69 8.48 20.85
N LEU A 106 14.15 8.30 19.64
CA LEU A 106 12.71 8.33 19.39
C LEU A 106 11.94 7.35 20.29
N GLY A 107 12.37 6.09 20.33
CA GLY A 107 11.75 5.08 21.19
C GLY A 107 11.84 5.41 22.69
N LEU A 108 12.99 5.94 23.12
CA LEU A 108 13.23 6.37 24.50
C LEU A 108 12.32 7.54 24.89
N MET A 109 12.30 8.61 24.08
CA MET A 109 11.47 9.80 24.31
C MET A 109 9.99 9.45 24.35
N LEU A 110 9.52 8.59 23.45
CA LEU A 110 8.14 8.15 23.43
C LEU A 110 7.77 7.41 24.73
N ARG A 111 8.63 6.50 25.19
CA ARG A 111 8.43 5.76 26.45
C ARG A 111 8.32 6.72 27.64
N GLU A 112 9.33 7.58 27.81
CA GLU A 112 9.42 8.46 28.97
C GLU A 112 8.26 9.45 29.03
N ARG A 113 7.96 10.12 27.92
CA ARG A 113 6.86 11.10 27.87
C ARG A 113 5.49 10.43 28.03
N THR A 114 5.31 9.21 27.52
CA THR A 114 4.05 8.48 27.69
C THR A 114 3.83 8.07 29.14
N GLU A 115 4.81 7.42 29.77
CA GLU A 115 4.65 6.94 31.15
C GLU A 115 4.59 8.11 32.15
N ALA A 116 5.30 9.22 31.89
CA ALA A 116 5.14 10.45 32.65
C ALA A 116 3.71 11.03 32.52
N SER A 117 3.16 11.07 31.30
CA SER A 117 1.78 11.55 31.06
C SER A 117 0.73 10.67 31.75
N ILE A 118 0.94 9.37 31.83
CA ILE A 118 0.04 8.45 32.54
C ILE A 118 0.12 8.71 34.04
N LYS A 119 1.33 8.80 34.59
CA LYS A 119 1.54 9.06 36.02
C LYS A 119 0.96 10.40 36.47
N ALA A 120 1.04 11.44 35.63
CA ALA A 120 0.47 12.75 35.93
C ALA A 120 -1.06 12.78 35.90
N ALA A 121 -1.69 11.79 35.25
CA ALA A 121 -3.15 11.69 35.13
C ALA A 121 -3.77 10.70 36.14
N ALA A 122 -2.95 9.99 36.92
CA ALA A 122 -3.35 9.06 37.97
C ALA A 122 -3.40 9.77 39.33
#